data_AF-A0A961H8J7-F1
#
_entry.id   AF-A0A961H8J7-F1
#
_cell.length_a   1.000
_cell.length_b   1.000
_cell.length_c   1.000
_cell.angle_alpha   90.00
_cell.angle_beta   90.00
_cell.angle_gamma   90.00
#
_symmetry.space_group_name_H-M   'P 1'
#
loop_
_entity.id
_entity.type
_entity.pdbx_description
1 polymer ?
#
loop_
_entity_poly.entity_id
_entity_poly.type
_entity_poly.pdbx_seq_one_letter_code
_entity_poly.pdbx_strand_id
1 'polypeptide(L)' 'QDTQSCVKVLADPATGRILGAHIIGPDAAVMIQILVMAMSFDLPVEQVARNMMYPHPALSEVVENALLDLCAAMGR' A
#
# COMPACT_ATOMS: atom_id res chain seq x y z
N GLN A 1 -7.19 18.51 5.50
CA GLN A 1 -6.41 17.25 5.56
C GLN A 1 -7.05 16.37 6.60
N ASP A 2 -7.29 15.10 6.28
CA ASP A 2 -7.67 14.08 7.27
C ASP A 2 -6.44 13.76 8.13
N THR A 3 -6.59 13.76 9.46
CA THR A 3 -5.54 13.47 10.43
C THR A 3 -5.85 12.25 11.31
N GLN A 4 -6.99 11.59 11.07
CA GLN A 4 -7.47 10.45 11.86
C GLN A 4 -7.29 9.12 11.13
N SER A 5 -7.18 9.15 9.80
CA SER A 5 -6.94 7.96 8.97
C SER A 5 -5.47 7.81 8.60
N CYS A 6 -4.99 6.57 8.50
CA CYS A 6 -3.65 6.28 8.02
C CYS A 6 -3.56 4.90 7.37
N VAL A 7 -2.62 4.76 6.43
CA VAL A 7 -2.17 3.48 5.89
C VAL A 7 -0.68 3.35 6.21
N LYS A 8 -0.28 2.22 6.80
CA LYS A 8 1.12 1.89 7.05
C LYS A 8 1.43 0.57 6.35
N VAL A 9 2.46 0.58 5.51
CA VAL A 9 2.98 -0.63 4.85
C VAL A 9 4.41 -0.89 5.32
N LEU A 10 4.76 -2.15 5.52
CA LEU A 10 6.11 -2.61 5.83
C LEU A 10 6.61 -3.47 4.67
N ALA A 11 7.83 -3.22 4.23
CA ALA A 11 8.49 -4.04 3.23
C ALA A 11 9.94 -4.32 3.63
N ASP A 12 10.47 -5.44 3.15
CA ASP A 12 11.89 -5.76 3.28
C ASP A 12 12.69 -4.82 2.35
N PRO A 13 13.64 -4.03 2.89
CA PRO A 13 14.39 -3.05 2.11
C PRO A 13 15.29 -3.69 1.04
N ALA A 14 15.73 -4.94 1.22
CA ALA A 14 16.58 -5.64 0.26
C ALA A 14 15.78 -6.23 -0.89
N THR A 15 14.63 -6.84 -0.60
CA THR A 15 13.85 -7.58 -1.61
C THR A 15 12.67 -6.79 -2.19
N GLY A 16 12.13 -5.81 -1.46
CA GLY A 16 10.89 -5.14 -1.82
C GLY A 16 9.63 -5.94 -1.48
N ARG A 17 9.77 -7.09 -0.79
CA ARG A 17 8.65 -7.94 -0.37
C ARG A 17 7.82 -7.24 0.70
N ILE A 18 6.49 -7.21 0.53
CA ILE A 18 5.58 -6.69 1.54
C ILE A 18 5.53 -7.66 2.73
N LEU A 19 5.80 -7.16 3.93
CA LEU A 19 5.83 -7.93 5.18
C LEU A 19 4.53 -7.81 5.98
N GLY A 20 3.78 -6.72 5.77
CA GLY A 20 2.53 -6.48 6.47
C GLY A 20 2.05 -5.04 6.31
N ALA A 21 0.81 -4.80 6.72
CA ALA A 21 0.21 -3.48 6.68
C ALA A 21 -0.86 -3.28 7.75
N HIS A 22 -1.13 -2.02 8.06
CA HIS A 22 -2.23 -1.59 8.92
C HIS A 22 -2.97 -0.43 8.27
N ILE A 23 -4.29 -0.42 8.42
CA ILE A 23 -5.14 0.66 7.92
C ILE A 23 -6.10 1.09 9.03
N ILE A 24 -6.17 2.40 9.27
CA ILE A 24 -7.16 3.05 10.13
C ILE A 24 -7.92 4.02 9.25
N GLY A 25 -9.25 3.92 9.25
CA GLY A 25 -10.13 4.81 8.48
C GLY A 25 -11.37 4.12 7.91
N PRO A 26 -12.19 4.86 7.16
CA PRO A 26 -13.34 4.30 6.43
C PRO A 26 -12.90 3.18 5.48
N ASP A 27 -13.72 2.14 5.34
CA ASP A 27 -13.49 1.01 4.43
C ASP A 27 -12.15 0.28 4.60
N ALA A 28 -11.50 0.40 5.77
CA ALA A 28 -10.22 -0.25 6.05
C ALA A 28 -10.25 -1.77 5.78
N ALA A 29 -11.35 -2.45 6.15
CA ALA A 29 -11.54 -3.88 5.92
C ALA A 29 -11.63 -4.25 4.43
N VAL A 30 -12.07 -3.33 3.57
CA VAL A 30 -12.12 -3.53 2.11
C VAL A 30 -10.77 -3.21 1.49
N MET A 31 -10.16 -2.08 1.85
CA MET A 31 -8.90 -1.63 1.27
C MET A 31 -7.71 -2.52 1.66
N ILE A 32 -7.70 -3.11 2.86
CA ILE A 32 -6.63 -4.03 3.29
C ILE A 32 -6.52 -5.24 2.35
N GLN A 33 -7.60 -5.60 1.65
CA GLN A 33 -7.61 -6.71 0.70
C GLN A 33 -6.63 -6.50 -0.45
N ILE A 34 -6.33 -5.27 -0.86
CA ILE A 34 -5.30 -4.98 -1.89
C ILE A 34 -3.94 -5.50 -1.42
N LEU A 35 -3.58 -5.22 -0.16
CA LEU A 35 -2.31 -5.61 0.45
C LEU A 35 -2.29 -7.10 0.80
N VAL A 36 -3.43 -7.67 1.24
CA VAL A 36 -3.57 -9.11 1.44
C VAL A 36 -3.35 -9.87 0.14
N MET A 37 -3.95 -9.43 -0.98
CA MET A 37 -3.74 -10.05 -2.28
C MET A 37 -2.29 -9.91 -2.73
N ALA A 38 -1.69 -8.72 -2.61
CA ALA A 38 -0.29 -8.51 -2.96
C ALA A 38 0.65 -9.45 -2.18
N MET A 39 0.45 -9.59 -0.86
CA MET A 39 1.23 -10.53 -0.03
C MET A 39 0.96 -12.00 -0.39
N SER A 40 -0.28 -12.34 -0.73
CA SER A 40 -0.67 -13.71 -1.10
C SER A 40 -0.03 -14.18 -2.41
N PHE A 41 0.20 -13.24 -3.34
CA PHE A 41 0.87 -13.49 -4.62
C PHE A 41 2.35 -13.09 -4.63
N ASP A 42 2.92 -12.76 -3.46
CA ASP A 42 4.32 -12.36 -3.29
C ASP A 42 4.75 -11.21 -4.23
N LEU A 43 3.85 -10.25 -4.46
CA LEU A 43 4.13 -9.10 -5.32
C LEU A 43 5.06 -8.11 -4.61
N PRO A 44 6.12 -7.62 -5.28
CA PRO A 44 6.98 -6.59 -4.72
C PRO A 44 6.24 -5.25 -4.63
N VAL A 45 6.56 -4.47 -3.61
CA VAL A 45 5.93 -3.16 -3.31
C VAL A 45 5.88 -2.24 -4.54
N GLU A 46 6.96 -2.19 -5.32
CA GLU A 46 7.10 -1.40 -6.54
C GLU A 46 6.02 -1.71 -7.59
N GLN A 47 5.73 -3.00 -7.77
CA GLN A 47 4.74 -3.46 -8.75
C GLN A 47 3.32 -3.09 -8.31
N VAL A 48 3.04 -3.19 -7.01
CA VAL A 48 1.73 -2.81 -6.44
C VAL A 48 1.55 -1.28 -6.47
N ALA A 49 2.64 -0.53 -6.33
CA ALA A 49 2.64 0.93 -6.35
C ALA A 49 2.49 1.51 -7.77
N ARG A 50 3.17 0.92 -8.77
CA ARG A 50 3.31 1.55 -10.10
C ARG A 50 2.64 0.80 -11.25
N ASN A 51 2.36 -0.50 -11.10
CA ASN A 51 1.81 -1.33 -12.17
C ASN A 51 0.33 -1.66 -11.97
N MET A 52 -0.25 -1.34 -10.81
CA MET A 52 -1.69 -1.44 -10.54
C MET A 52 -2.39 -0.12 -10.81
N MET A 53 -3.68 -0.20 -11.15
CA MET A 53 -4.49 0.97 -11.46
C MET A 53 -5.42 1.27 -10.28
N TYR A 54 -5.31 2.47 -9.72
CA TYR A 54 -6.18 2.93 -8.64
C TYR A 54 -7.25 3.85 -9.22
N PRO A 55 -8.54 3.57 -8.99
CA PRO A 55 -9.61 4.44 -9.46
C PRO A 55 -9.49 5.84 -8.88
N HIS A 56 -9.72 6.86 -9.69
CA HIS A 56 -9.78 8.25 -9.25
C HIS A 56 -11.18 8.83 -9.49
N PRO A 57 -11.80 9.52 -8.50
CA PRO A 57 -11.37 9.63 -7.10
C PRO A 57 -11.77 8.38 -6.29
N ALA A 58 -10.90 7.87 -5.41
CA ALA A 58 -11.24 6.78 -4.50
C ALA A 58 -10.39 6.74 -3.22
N LEU A 59 -10.95 6.17 -2.15
CA LEU A 59 -10.22 5.93 -0.89
C LEU A 59 -8.99 5.03 -1.09
N SER A 60 -9.03 4.13 -2.08
CA SER A 60 -7.91 3.24 -2.40
C SER A 60 -6.64 3.97 -2.83
N GLU A 61 -6.72 5.23 -3.28
CA GLU A 61 -5.56 6.07 -3.59
C GLU A 61 -4.69 6.30 -2.34
N VAL A 62 -5.24 6.22 -1.13
CA VAL A 62 -4.43 6.33 0.10
C VAL A 62 -3.49 5.13 0.26
N VAL A 63 -3.88 3.94 -0.21
CA VAL A 63 -3.01 2.76 -0.24
C VAL A 63 -1.91 2.93 -1.28
N GLU A 64 -2.26 3.43 -2.48
CA GLU A 64 -1.29 3.75 -3.53
C GLU A 64 -0.22 4.72 -3.04
N ASN A 65 -0.64 5.84 -2.44
CA ASN A 65 0.28 6.85 -1.92
C ASN A 65 1.20 6.28 -0.84
N ALA A 66 0.69 5.46 0.08
CA ALA A 66 1.52 4.82 1.09
C ALA A 66 2.57 3.85 0.50
N LEU A 67 2.23 3.15 -0.59
CA LEU A 67 3.17 2.29 -1.31
C LEU A 67 4.24 3.10 -2.04
N LEU A 68 3.84 4.19 -2.72
CA LEU A 68 4.77 5.10 -3.42
C LEU A 68 5.74 5.79 -2.43
N ASP A 69 5.24 6.25 -1.29
CA ASP A 69 6.07 6.84 -0.24
C ASP A 69 7.08 5.82 0.32
N LEU A 70 6.67 4.56 0.49
CA LEU A 70 7.55 3.49 0.93
C LEU A 70 8.62 3.17 -0.12
N CYS A 71 8.26 3.10 -1.41
CA CYS A 71 9.24 2.94 -2.50
C CYS A 71 10.28 4.06 -2.48
N ALA A 72 9.84 5.31 -2.37
CA ALA A 72 10.73 6.48 -2.28
C ALA A 72 11.67 6.38 -1.07
N ALA A 73 11.17 5.98 0.10
CA ALA A 73 11.98 5.79 1.31
C ALA A 73 13.01 4.65 1.17
N MET A 74 12.72 3.65 0.34
CA MET A 74 13.61 2.53 0.04
C MET A 74 14.57 2.81 -1.12
N GLY A 75 14.46 3.96 -1.80
CA GLY A 75 15.26 4.30 -2.97
C GLY A 75 14.87 3.53 -4.24
N ARG A 76 13.57 3.29 -4.44
CA ARG A 76 12.98 2.55 -5.56
C ARG A 76 11.97 3.39 -6.32
#